data_AF-A0A1S8KJD2-F1
#
_entry.id   AF-A0A1S8KJD2-F1
#
_cell.length_a   1.000
_cell.length_b   1.000
_cell.length_c   1.000
_cell.angle_alpha   90.00
_cell.angle_beta   90.00
_cell.angle_gamma   90.00
#
_symmetry.space_group_name_H-M   'P 1'
#
loop_
_entity.id
_entity.type
_entity.pdbx_description
1 polymer ?
#
loop_
_entity_poly.entity_id
_entity_poly.type
_entity_poly.pdbx_seq_one_letter_code
_entity_poly.pdbx_strand_id
1 'polypeptide(L)' 'MKRDHYECQECRRLGKYHRVENVHHIKEVKDRPDLALDLDNLICLCVEHHNEVHGRYLTALDKQEKKIESFANFDASERW' A
#
# COMPACT_ATOMS: atom_id res chain seq x y z
N MET A 1 16.60 6.33 0.08
CA MET A 1 17.11 6.04 -1.29
C MET A 1 18.60 5.79 -1.36
N LYS A 2 19.51 6.69 -0.96
CA LYS A 2 20.97 6.43 -0.99
C LYS A 2 21.38 5.19 -0.19
N ARG A 3 20.84 5.02 1.03
CA ARG A 3 21.00 3.82 1.89
C ARG A 3 20.70 2.51 1.14
N ASP A 4 19.72 2.57 0.27
CA ASP A 4 19.11 1.43 -0.39
C ASP A 4 19.64 1.26 -1.82
N HIS A 5 20.75 1.92 -2.16
CA HIS A 5 21.40 1.94 -3.49
C HIS A 5 20.48 2.29 -4.66
N TYR A 6 19.40 3.03 -4.39
CA TYR A 6 18.35 3.32 -5.38
C TYR A 6 17.66 2.05 -5.92
N GLU A 7 17.56 1.01 -5.12
CA GLU A 7 16.95 -0.28 -5.47
C GLU A 7 15.68 -0.54 -4.66
N CYS A 8 14.70 -1.19 -5.30
CA CYS A 8 13.55 -1.77 -4.61
C CYS A 8 14.03 -2.89 -3.67
N GLN A 9 13.78 -2.73 -2.36
CA GLN A 9 14.24 -3.69 -1.36
C GLN A 9 13.52 -5.03 -1.48
N GLU A 10 12.27 -5.03 -1.94
CA GLU A 10 11.51 -6.27 -2.14
C GLU A 10 11.98 -7.04 -3.39
N CYS A 11 12.25 -6.35 -4.50
CA CYS A 11 12.89 -6.99 -5.66
C CYS A 11 14.23 -7.62 -5.26
N ARG A 12 15.04 -6.88 -4.50
CA ARG A 12 16.34 -7.36 -4.00
C ARG A 12 16.19 -8.62 -3.14
N ARG A 13 15.17 -8.67 -2.27
CA ARG A 13 14.84 -9.86 -1.46
C ARG A 13 14.48 -11.07 -2.32
N LEU A 14 13.82 -10.85 -3.45
CA LEU A 14 13.48 -11.88 -4.44
C LEU A 14 14.64 -12.24 -5.40
N GLY A 15 15.83 -11.68 -5.21
CA GLY A 15 16.98 -11.88 -6.09
C GLY A 15 16.86 -11.18 -7.45
N LYS A 16 15.96 -10.19 -7.56
CA LYS A 16 15.74 -9.37 -8.76
C LYS A 16 16.27 -7.95 -8.55
N TYR A 17 16.55 -7.26 -9.65
CA TYR A 17 16.89 -5.83 -9.63
C TYR A 17 15.73 -5.02 -10.20
N HIS A 18 15.34 -3.97 -9.48
CA HIS A 18 14.48 -2.92 -10.00
C HIS A 18 14.86 -1.59 -9.35
N ARG A 19 14.90 -0.53 -10.15
CA ARG A 19 15.17 0.82 -9.64
C ARG A 19 14.05 1.27 -8.70
N VAL A 20 14.39 1.89 -7.57
CA VAL A 20 13.40 2.49 -6.68
C VAL A 20 12.70 3.66 -7.35
N GLU A 21 11.40 3.78 -7.12
CA GLU A 21 10.59 4.92 -7.56
C GLU A 21 9.98 5.64 -6.36
N ASN A 22 9.62 4.90 -5.30
CA ASN A 22 8.90 5.44 -4.16
C ASN A 22 9.51 4.99 -2.83
N VAL A 23 9.21 5.74 -1.77
CA VAL A 23 9.46 5.34 -0.38
C VAL A 23 8.10 5.07 0.27
N HIS A 24 7.99 3.91 0.91
CA HIS A 24 6.79 3.44 1.59
C HIS A 24 6.99 3.47 3.12
N HIS A 25 5.91 3.76 3.86
CA HIS A 25 5.90 3.69 5.31
C HIS A 25 5.42 2.30 5.75
N ILE A 26 6.25 1.53 6.44
CA ILE A 26 5.91 0.19 6.92
C ILE A 26 4.70 0.26 7.87
N LYS A 27 4.66 1.27 8.73
CA LYS A 27 3.48 1.69 9.49
C LYS A 27 2.95 2.99 8.90
N GLU A 28 1.71 2.94 8.42
CA GLU A 28 1.06 4.07 7.76
C GLU A 28 1.04 5.33 8.64
N VAL A 29 1.31 6.47 8.02
CA VAL A 29 1.37 7.79 8.70
C VAL A 29 0.03 8.15 9.35
N LYS A 30 -1.08 7.66 8.78
CA LYS A 30 -2.42 7.87 9.34
C LYS A 30 -2.55 7.29 10.76
N ASP A 31 -1.92 6.15 11.01
CA ASP A 31 -2.02 5.43 12.28
C ASP A 31 -0.84 5.76 13.21
N ARG A 32 0.34 6.03 12.64
CA ARG A 32 1.60 6.31 13.37
C ARG A 32 2.31 7.54 12.83
N PRO A 33 1.75 8.75 13.01
CA PRO A 33 2.37 9.99 12.53
C PRO A 33 3.72 10.27 13.20
N ASP A 34 3.93 9.76 14.42
CA ASP A 34 5.18 9.85 15.16
C ASP A 34 6.36 9.14 14.46
N LEU A 35 6.07 8.16 13.59
CA LEU A 35 7.08 7.38 12.84
C LEU A 35 7.23 7.85 11.39
N ALA A 36 6.64 8.99 11.00
CA ALA A 36 6.64 9.43 9.60
C ALA A 36 8.04 9.67 9.02
N LEU A 37 8.99 10.09 9.85
CA LEU A 37 10.38 10.38 9.45
C LEU A 37 11.39 9.37 10.01
N ASP A 38 10.93 8.32 10.68
CA ASP A 38 11.79 7.26 11.19
C ASP A 38 12.31 6.42 10.03
N LEU A 39 13.64 6.37 9.86
CA LEU A 39 14.28 5.61 8.79
C LEU A 39 13.99 4.11 8.87
N ASP A 40 13.73 3.59 10.06
CA ASP A 40 13.40 2.17 10.27
C ASP A 40 11.94 1.88 9.91
N ASN A 41 11.11 2.93 9.79
CA ASN A 41 9.73 2.84 9.29
C ASN A 41 9.63 3.08 7.77
N LEU A 42 10.73 3.41 7.09
CA LEU A 42 10.74 3.74 5.66
C LEU A 42 11.46 2.67 4.83
N ILE A 43 10.81 2.22 3.75
CA ILE A 43 11.36 1.23 2.82
C ILE A 43 11.26 1.70 1.36
N CYS A 44 12.33 1.51 0.59
CA CYS A 44 12.37 1.83 -0.84
C CYS A 44 11.71 0.72 -1.68
N LEU A 45 10.65 1.04 -2.41
CA LEU A 45 9.91 0.08 -3.27
C LEU A 45 9.72 0.62 -4.69
N CYS A 46 9.58 -0.29 -5.67
CA CYS A 46 9.06 0.07 -6.99
C CYS A 46 7.53 0.27 -6.95
N VAL A 47 6.95 0.84 -7.99
CA VAL A 47 5.49 1.08 -8.05
C VAL A 47 4.68 -0.21 -7.87
N GLU A 48 5.15 -1.32 -8.43
CA GLU A 48 4.48 -2.62 -8.33
C GLU A 48 4.37 -3.10 -6.87
N HIS A 49 5.50 -3.29 -6.18
CA HIS A 49 5.49 -3.74 -4.79
C HIS A 49 4.85 -2.70 -3.86
N HIS A 50 4.97 -1.40 -4.15
CA HIS A 50 4.25 -0.38 -3.38
C HIS A 50 2.74 -0.57 -3.46
N ASN A 51 2.19 -0.81 -4.65
CA ASN A 51 0.76 -1.05 -4.85
C ASN A 51 0.31 -2.38 -4.24
N GLU A 52 1.17 -3.40 -4.27
CA GLU A 52 0.93 -4.70 -3.63
C GLU A 52 0.77 -4.57 -2.12
N VAL A 53 1.67 -3.85 -1.45
CA VAL A 53 1.59 -3.62 0.00
C VAL A 53 0.31 -2.89 0.40
N HIS A 54 -0.15 -1.93 -0.42
CA HIS A 54 -1.42 -1.25 -0.19
C HIS A 54 -2.65 -2.04 -0.66
N GLY A 55 -2.50 -3.28 -1.15
CA GLY A 55 -3.59 -4.11 -1.65
C GLY A 55 -4.38 -3.45 -2.80
N ARG A 56 -3.73 -2.61 -3.61
CA ARG A 56 -4.40 -1.88 -4.70
C ARG A 56 -4.76 -2.79 -5.88
N TYR A 57 -4.13 -3.96 -5.97
CA TYR A 57 -4.47 -5.00 -6.93
C TYR A 57 -5.67 -5.83 -6.44
N LEU A 58 -6.84 -5.20 -6.43
CA LEU A 58 -8.10 -5.92 -6.17
C LEU A 58 -8.53 -6.67 -7.42
N THR A 59 -8.88 -7.95 -7.26
CA THR A 59 -9.53 -8.72 -8.32
C THR A 59 -10.92 -8.18 -8.61
N ALA A 60 -11.52 -8.58 -9.74
CA ALA A 60 -12.89 -8.19 -10.07
C ALA A 60 -13.89 -8.64 -8.99
N LEU A 61 -13.63 -9.80 -8.36
CA LEU A 61 -14.45 -10.34 -7.27
C LEU A 61 -14.31 -9.46 -6.02
N ASP A 62 -13.08 -9.12 -5.61
CA ASP A 62 -12.85 -8.25 -4.44
C ASP A 62 -13.50 -6.86 -4.60
N LYS A 63 -13.53 -6.34 -5.84
CA LYS A 63 -14.21 -5.08 -6.17
C LYS A 63 -15.74 -5.20 -6.04
N GLN A 64 -16.31 -6.33 -6.43
CA GLN A 64 -17.75 -6.59 -6.31
C GLN A 64 -18.15 -6.73 -4.84
N GLU A 65 -17.38 -7.46 -4.03
CA GLU A 65 -17.62 -7.60 -2.59
C GLU A 65 -17.54 -6.25 -1.86
N LYS A 66 -16.48 -5.46 -2.07
CA LYS A 66 -16.38 -4.11 -1.47
C LYS A 66 -17.53 -3.18 -1.88
N LYS A 67 -18.02 -3.31 -3.12
CA LYS A 67 -19.22 -2.58 -3.55
C LYS A 67 -20.41 -3.03 -2.73
N ILE A 68 -20.68 -4.33 -2.62
CA ILE A 68 -21.81 -4.84 -1.82
C ILE A 68 -21.73 -4.36 -0.37
N GLU A 69 -20.56 -4.42 0.28
CA GLU A 69 -20.34 -3.90 1.65
C GLU A 69 -20.63 -2.40 1.76
N SER A 70 -20.16 -1.60 0.79
CA SER A 70 -20.42 -0.15 0.79
C SER A 70 -21.91 0.20 0.67
N PHE A 71 -22.70 -0.67 0.04
CA PHE A 71 -24.15 -0.55 -0.10
C PHE A 71 -24.92 -1.30 0.99
N ALA A 72 -24.26 -2.06 1.89
CA ALA A 72 -24.93 -2.82 2.95
C ALA A 72 -25.58 -1.91 4.01
N ASN A 73 -25.08 -0.68 4.16
CA ASN A 73 -25.66 0.34 5.03
C ASN A 73 -26.77 1.16 4.35
N PHE A 74 -27.17 0.81 3.12
CA PHE A 74 -28.29 1.45 2.43
C PHE A 74 -29.60 0.79 2.84
N ASP A 75 -30.30 1.40 3.80
CA ASP A 75 -31.68 1.03 4.11
C ASP A 75 -32.64 1.76 3.17
N ALA A 76 -33.24 1.02 2.23
CA ALA A 76 -34.22 1.57 1.30
C ALA A 76 -35.53 2.02 1.97
N SER A 77 -35.74 1.68 3.24
CA SER A 77 -36.87 2.13 4.07
C SER A 77 -36.58 3.41 4.86
N GLU A 78 -35.31 3.81 4.98
CA GLU A 78 -34.93 5.13 5.51
C GLU A 78 -35.25 6.21 4.48
N ARG A 79 -36.43 6.79 4.62
CA ARG A 79 -36.96 7.84 3.76
C ARG A 79 -36.44 9.20 4.25
N TRP A 80 -35.49 9.78 3.52
CA TRP A 80 -35.15 11.21 3.60
C TRP A 80 -36.09 12.04 2.73
#